data_AF-A0A067QUV2-F1
#
_entry.id   AF-A0A067QUV2-F1
#
_cell.length_a   1.000
_cell.length_b   1.000
_cell.length_c   1.000
_cell.angle_alpha   90.00
_cell.angle_beta   90.00
_cell.angle_gamma   90.00
#
_symmetry.space_group_name_H-M   'P 1'
#
loop_
_entity.id
_entity.type
_entity.pdbx_description
1 polymer ?
#
loop_
_entity_poly.entity_id
_entity_poly.type
_entity_poly.pdbx_seq_one_letter_code
_entity_poly.pdbx_strand_id
1 'polypeptide(L)'
;MYSKAPASTKSSTRYIPKNPDRILDPPDIVDDYYLNLIDWSPNNILAVALNTSVYLWNAGTGAIEKLLSLEGSDFVCSLSWIQEGDCLAVGTSMGVIQLWDCSERRRLRIMGGHSASVTSLSWNSYILSSGSASGRIIHHDVRQRDHRVAVLSSHTQEVCGLKWSPDGRYLASGGNDNMLYIWPVVAGQAFSQPQPLHSLR
;
A
#
# COMPACT_ATOMS: atom_id res chain seq x y z
N MET A 1 -30.48 11.44 59.84
CA MET A 1 -30.33 11.15 58.40
C MET A 1 -28.88 11.41 58.02
N TYR A 2 -28.10 10.38 57.68
CA TYR A 2 -26.71 10.55 57.25
C TYR A 2 -26.67 10.53 55.71
N SER A 3 -26.39 11.69 55.09
CA SER A 3 -26.15 11.78 53.65
C SER A 3 -24.70 11.43 53.35
N LYS A 4 -24.46 10.32 52.63
CA LYS A 4 -23.15 10.01 52.06
C LYS A 4 -22.78 11.09 51.03
N ALA A 5 -21.56 11.63 51.15
CA ALA A 5 -20.97 12.47 50.12
C ALA A 5 -20.75 11.66 48.83
N PRO A 6 -20.92 12.26 47.63
CA PRO A 6 -20.64 11.57 46.39
C PRO A 6 -19.13 11.34 46.26
N ALA A 7 -18.75 10.11 45.94
CA ALA A 7 -17.36 9.78 45.65
C ALA A 7 -16.92 10.55 44.40
N SER A 8 -15.89 11.38 44.54
CA SER A 8 -15.22 12.03 43.41
C SER A 8 -14.54 10.95 42.56
N THR A 9 -15.07 10.72 41.36
CA THR A 9 -14.42 9.88 40.35
C THR A 9 -13.19 10.62 39.84
N LYS A 10 -12.00 10.25 40.35
CA LYS A 10 -10.74 10.72 39.77
C LYS A 10 -10.68 10.29 38.31
N SER A 11 -10.71 11.27 37.41
CA SER A 11 -10.42 11.07 35.99
C SER A 11 -8.98 10.58 35.85
N SER A 12 -8.75 9.27 35.66
CA SER A 12 -7.42 8.78 35.32
C SER A 12 -7.13 9.16 33.88
N THR A 13 -6.21 10.09 33.67
CA THR A 13 -5.74 10.42 32.33
C THR A 13 -4.96 9.23 31.77
N ARG A 14 -5.32 8.77 30.56
CA ARG A 14 -4.64 7.67 29.88
C ARG A 14 -3.19 8.07 29.60
N TYR A 15 -2.23 7.27 30.06
CA TYR A 15 -0.82 7.45 29.73
C TYR A 15 -0.54 6.98 28.30
N ILE A 16 0.22 7.78 27.54
CA ILE A 16 0.73 7.45 26.20
C ILE A 16 2.27 7.57 26.26
N PRO A 17 3.03 6.50 25.99
CA PRO A 17 4.49 6.56 25.94
C PRO A 17 4.98 7.60 24.93
N LYS A 18 6.05 8.31 25.27
CA LYS A 18 6.68 9.31 24.38
C LYS A 18 7.83 8.75 23.55
N ASN A 19 8.32 7.56 23.92
CA ASN A 19 9.41 6.88 23.23
C ASN A 19 8.84 5.70 22.45
N PRO A 20 9.43 5.34 21.31
CA PRO A 20 9.05 4.13 20.60
C PRO A 20 9.35 2.90 21.44
N ASP A 21 8.49 1.89 21.35
CA ASP A 21 8.71 0.59 22.02
C ASP A 21 9.85 -0.21 21.36
N ARG A 22 10.08 0.01 20.06
CA ARG A 22 11.13 -0.65 19.28
C ARG A 22 11.63 0.27 18.16
N ILE A 23 12.94 0.22 17.90
CA ILE A 23 13.60 0.87 16.77
C ILE A 23 14.25 -0.24 15.93
N LEU A 24 14.03 -0.19 14.62
CA LEU A 24 14.67 -1.05 13.64
C LEU A 24 15.47 -0.13 12.71
N ASP A 25 16.70 -0.49 12.38
CA ASP A 25 17.57 0.32 11.52
C ASP A 25 17.42 -0.13 10.05
N PRO A 26 16.95 0.74 9.15
CA PRO A 26 16.80 0.42 7.73
C PRO A 26 17.94 1.09 6.92
N PRO A 27 19.11 0.44 6.74
CA PRO A 27 20.33 1.09 6.27
C PRO A 27 20.25 1.67 4.86
N ASP A 28 19.40 1.11 3.99
CA ASP A 28 19.28 1.49 2.58
C ASP A 28 17.84 1.88 2.22
N ILE A 29 17.07 2.43 3.16
CA ILE A 29 15.77 2.99 2.83
C ILE A 29 15.97 4.21 1.94
N VAL A 30 15.21 4.27 0.84
CA VAL A 30 15.31 5.37 -0.11
C VAL A 30 14.61 6.60 0.50
N ASP A 31 15.35 7.70 0.63
CA ASP A 31 14.81 8.99 1.06
C ASP A 31 14.14 9.72 -0.11
N ASP A 32 12.97 9.22 -0.50
CA ASP A 32 12.13 9.80 -1.54
C ASP A 32 10.68 9.88 -1.03
N TYR A 33 10.17 11.11 -1.00
CA TYR A 33 8.85 11.44 -0.45
C TYR A 33 7.69 10.71 -1.14
N TYR A 34 7.83 10.36 -2.42
CA TYR A 34 6.73 9.82 -3.20
C TYR A 34 6.58 8.30 -3.10
N LEU A 35 7.55 7.62 -2.47
CA LEU A 35 7.58 6.16 -2.39
C LEU A 35 6.81 5.62 -1.19
N ASN A 36 6.19 4.45 -1.38
CA ASN A 36 5.42 3.76 -0.35
C ASN A 36 6.14 2.47 0.10
N LEU A 37 7.22 2.63 0.87
CA LEU A 37 8.24 1.59 1.07
C LEU A 37 7.99 0.61 2.22
N ILE A 38 6.91 0.76 2.97
CA ILE A 38 6.63 -0.05 4.16
C ILE A 38 5.15 -0.41 4.17
N ASP A 39 4.83 -1.67 4.49
CA ASP A 39 3.46 -2.08 4.79
C ASP A 39 3.44 -3.20 5.84
N TRP A 40 2.41 -3.22 6.70
CA TRP A 40 2.27 -4.19 7.78
C TRP A 40 1.08 -5.11 7.53
N SER A 41 1.35 -6.41 7.41
CA SER A 41 0.34 -7.41 7.10
C SER A 41 -0.59 -7.71 8.28
N PRO A 42 -1.81 -8.22 8.01
CA PRO A 42 -2.69 -8.76 9.04
C PRO A 42 -2.08 -9.93 9.84
N ASN A 43 -1.10 -10.63 9.26
CA ASN A 43 -0.37 -11.74 9.89
C ASN A 43 0.84 -11.27 10.73
N ASN A 44 0.88 -9.97 11.06
CA ASN A 44 1.89 -9.36 11.90
C ASN A 44 3.31 -9.40 11.32
N ILE A 45 3.41 -9.27 10.00
CA ILE A 45 4.67 -9.20 9.25
C ILE A 45 4.81 -7.80 8.64
N LEU A 46 5.86 -7.09 9.01
CA LEU A 46 6.25 -5.83 8.39
C LEU A 46 7.09 -6.11 7.15
N ALA A 47 6.66 -5.63 5.99
CA ALA A 47 7.48 -5.59 4.80
C ALA A 47 8.16 -4.23 4.69
N VAL A 48 9.46 -4.22 4.42
CA VAL A 48 10.26 -3.01 4.27
C VAL A 48 11.09 -3.11 2.99
N ALA A 49 10.93 -2.12 2.12
CA ALA A 49 11.74 -1.95 0.92
C ALA A 49 13.01 -1.17 1.26
N LEU A 50 14.16 -1.80 1.03
CA LEU A 50 15.49 -1.23 1.18
C LEU A 50 16.16 -1.24 -0.19
N ASN A 51 16.03 -0.13 -0.91
CA ASN A 51 16.48 0.05 -2.29
C ASN A 51 15.99 -1.08 -3.22
N THR A 52 16.87 -2.00 -3.63
CA THR A 52 16.53 -3.11 -4.54
C THR A 52 15.92 -4.33 -3.83
N SER A 53 15.93 -4.34 -2.50
CA SER A 53 15.59 -5.51 -1.69
C SER A 53 14.31 -5.30 -0.89
N VAL A 54 13.56 -6.38 -0.65
CA VAL A 54 12.45 -6.37 0.30
C VAL A 54 12.77 -7.32 1.45
N TYR A 55 12.63 -6.83 2.67
CA TYR A 55 12.77 -7.60 3.89
C TYR A 55 11.43 -7.75 4.59
N LEU A 56 11.23 -8.91 5.21
CA LEU A 56 10.08 -9.24 6.03
C LEU A 56 10.56 -9.35 7.48
N TRP A 57 9.91 -8.63 8.38
CA TRP A 57 10.13 -8.73 9.81
C TRP A 57 8.85 -9.20 10.50
N ASN A 58 8.92 -10.35 11.17
CA ASN A 58 7.80 -10.87 11.93
C ASN A 58 7.80 -10.27 13.34
N ALA A 59 6.78 -9.50 13.68
CA ALA A 59 6.76 -8.76 14.94
C ALA A 59 6.52 -9.65 16.18
N GLY A 60 5.93 -10.83 15.99
CA GLY A 60 5.70 -11.80 17.06
C GLY A 60 6.94 -12.61 17.44
N THR A 61 7.81 -12.90 16.47
CA THR A 61 9.03 -13.72 16.68
C THR A 61 10.32 -12.91 16.67
N GLY A 62 10.31 -11.73 16.04
CA GLY A 62 11.50 -10.93 15.79
C GLY A 62 12.34 -11.41 14.59
N ALA A 63 11.91 -12.46 13.88
CA ALA A 63 12.64 -12.99 12.73
C ALA A 63 12.67 -11.97 11.58
N ILE A 64 13.83 -11.85 10.93
CA ILE A 64 14.05 -11.02 9.74
C ILE A 64 14.47 -11.93 8.60
N GLU A 65 13.82 -11.77 7.44
CA GLU A 65 14.12 -12.53 6.25
C GLU A 65 14.12 -11.63 5.01
N LYS A 66 15.04 -11.88 4.08
CA LYS A 66 15.03 -11.22 2.77
C LYS A 66 14.09 -11.98 1.84
N LEU A 67 13.07 -11.32 1.31
CA LEU A 67 12.10 -11.92 0.38
C LEU A 67 12.64 -11.95 -1.05
N LEU A 68 13.16 -10.80 -1.52
CA LEU A 68 13.65 -10.65 -2.90
C LEU A 68 14.79 -9.65 -2.98
N SER A 69 15.49 -9.71 -4.12
CA SER A 69 16.41 -8.67 -4.61
C SER A 69 16.11 -8.46 -6.08
N LEU A 70 15.86 -7.22 -6.49
CA LEU A 70 15.75 -6.85 -7.90
C LEU A 70 17.14 -6.86 -8.56
N GLU A 71 17.16 -7.09 -9.87
CA GLU A 71 18.38 -7.14 -10.67
C GLU A 71 18.61 -5.81 -11.42
N GLY A 72 19.87 -5.54 -11.77
CA GLY A 72 20.23 -4.36 -12.55
C GLY A 72 20.04 -3.05 -11.78
N SER A 73 19.49 -2.03 -12.45
CA SER A 73 19.23 -0.70 -11.89
C SER A 73 17.80 -0.51 -11.37
N ASP A 74 17.01 -1.59 -11.24
CA ASP A 74 15.64 -1.54 -10.74
C ASP A 74 15.64 -1.47 -9.21
N PHE A 75 14.71 -0.70 -8.64
CA PHE A 75 14.54 -0.58 -7.19
C PHE A 75 13.05 -0.56 -6.82
N VAL A 76 12.76 -0.87 -5.56
CA VAL A 76 11.39 -0.99 -5.08
C VAL A 76 10.84 0.41 -4.76
N CYS A 77 9.67 0.71 -5.32
CA CYS A 77 9.01 2.00 -5.17
C CYS A 77 7.74 1.92 -4.31
N SER A 78 7.11 0.75 -4.23
CA SER A 78 5.90 0.56 -3.42
C SER A 78 5.72 -0.88 -2.95
N LEU A 79 5.15 -1.04 -1.77
CA LEU A 79 4.74 -2.30 -1.18
C LEU A 79 3.25 -2.24 -0.79
N SER A 80 2.52 -3.35 -1.00
CA SER A 80 1.19 -3.49 -0.40
C SER A 80 0.80 -4.94 -0.17
N TRP A 81 0.44 -5.26 1.07
CA TRP A 81 -0.10 -6.57 1.46
C TRP A 81 -1.55 -6.71 1.01
N ILE A 82 -1.88 -7.90 0.50
CA ILE A 82 -3.28 -8.28 0.34
C ILE A 82 -3.94 -8.40 1.73
N GLN A 83 -5.23 -8.10 1.81
CA GLN A 83 -5.99 -8.20 3.07
C GLN A 83 -6.20 -9.65 3.53
N GLU A 84 -6.31 -10.57 2.58
CA GLU A 84 -6.55 -11.99 2.82
C GLU A 84 -5.47 -12.82 2.13
N GLY A 85 -4.61 -13.46 2.93
CA GLY A 85 -3.51 -14.31 2.46
C GLY A 85 -2.12 -13.69 2.62
N ASP A 86 -1.09 -14.47 2.30
CA ASP A 86 0.32 -14.10 2.44
C ASP A 86 0.92 -13.60 1.11
N CYS A 87 0.18 -12.74 0.40
CA CYS A 87 0.64 -12.15 -0.86
C CYS A 87 1.08 -10.69 -0.68
N LEU A 88 2.29 -10.38 -1.14
CA LEU A 88 2.81 -9.02 -1.20
C LEU A 88 2.87 -8.54 -2.66
N ALA A 89 2.31 -7.37 -2.93
CA ALA A 89 2.57 -6.64 -4.18
C ALA A 89 3.79 -5.74 -4.02
N VAL A 90 4.66 -5.76 -5.03
CA VAL A 90 5.90 -4.99 -5.07
C VAL A 90 5.94 -4.21 -6.38
N GLY A 91 5.80 -2.89 -6.31
CA GLY A 91 5.93 -1.97 -7.45
C GLY A 91 7.37 -1.50 -7.59
N THR A 92 7.88 -1.46 -8.83
CA THR A 92 9.30 -1.17 -9.10
C THR A 92 9.49 0.10 -9.92
N SER A 93 10.74 0.59 -9.96
CA SER A 93 11.11 1.81 -10.68
C SER A 93 11.02 1.65 -12.20
N MET A 94 11.09 0.41 -12.69
CA MET A 94 10.90 0.06 -14.11
C MET A 94 9.42 -0.06 -14.55
N GLY A 95 8.46 0.35 -13.72
CA GLY A 95 7.03 0.32 -14.09
C GLY A 95 6.41 -1.09 -14.07
N VAL A 96 7.04 -2.00 -13.32
CA VAL A 96 6.62 -3.38 -13.17
C VAL A 96 6.06 -3.61 -11.77
N ILE A 97 5.08 -4.51 -11.66
CA ILE A 97 4.54 -4.99 -10.39
C ILE A 97 4.83 -6.48 -10.29
N GLN A 98 5.42 -6.91 -9.18
CA GLN A 98 5.59 -8.31 -8.87
C GLN A 98 4.63 -8.72 -7.75
N LEU A 99 4.00 -9.89 -7.90
CA LEU A 99 3.24 -10.52 -6.82
C LEU A 99 4.08 -11.65 -6.22
N TRP A 100 4.20 -11.67 -4.91
CA TRP A 100 5.00 -12.64 -4.18
C TRP A 100 4.15 -13.38 -3.18
N ASP A 101 4.26 -14.71 -3.19
CA ASP A 101 3.83 -15.54 -2.09
C ASP A 101 4.93 -15.52 -1.03
N CYS A 102 4.64 -14.90 0.12
CA CYS A 102 5.59 -14.74 1.20
C CYS A 102 5.70 -16.02 2.07
N SER A 103 4.71 -16.91 2.01
CA SER A 103 4.75 -18.20 2.71
C SER A 103 5.64 -19.20 1.96
N GLU A 104 5.51 -19.27 0.64
CA GLU A 104 6.29 -20.16 -0.24
C GLU A 104 7.57 -19.51 -0.77
N ARG A 105 7.77 -18.22 -0.50
CA ARG A 105 8.93 -17.42 -0.89
C ARG A 105 9.20 -17.44 -2.39
N ARG A 106 8.14 -17.33 -3.19
CA ARG A 106 8.26 -17.33 -4.65
C ARG A 106 7.42 -16.24 -5.29
N ARG A 107 7.94 -15.73 -6.41
CA ARG A 107 7.21 -14.81 -7.27
C ARG A 107 6.10 -15.56 -7.99
N LEU A 108 4.86 -15.09 -7.79
CA LEU A 108 3.67 -15.62 -8.45
C LEU A 108 3.50 -15.02 -9.85
N ARG A 109 3.67 -13.70 -9.97
CA ARG A 109 3.40 -12.97 -11.23
C ARG A 109 4.31 -11.77 -11.40
N ILE A 110 4.48 -11.39 -12.67
CA ILE A 110 5.04 -10.11 -13.10
C ILE A 110 3.96 -9.46 -13.96
N MET A 111 3.61 -8.23 -13.64
CA MET A 111 2.56 -7.45 -14.28
C MET A 111 3.14 -6.11 -14.74
N GLY A 112 3.15 -5.89 -16.05
CA GLY A 112 3.63 -4.64 -16.64
C GLY A 112 2.50 -3.70 -17.06
N GLY A 113 2.86 -2.61 -17.73
CA GLY A 113 1.90 -1.73 -18.41
C GLY A 113 1.99 -0.27 -18.01
N HIS A 114 2.71 0.05 -16.94
CA HIS A 114 3.14 1.42 -16.63
C HIS A 114 4.36 1.79 -17.46
N SER A 115 4.49 3.08 -17.79
CA SER A 115 5.62 3.64 -18.54
C SER A 115 6.64 4.34 -17.64
N ALA A 116 6.41 4.35 -16.33
CA ALA A 116 7.25 4.94 -15.31
C ALA A 116 7.08 4.15 -13.99
N SER A 117 7.87 4.49 -12.97
CA SER A 117 7.84 3.82 -11.65
C SER A 117 6.44 3.66 -11.08
N VAL A 118 6.22 2.57 -10.35
CA VAL A 118 4.96 2.29 -9.64
C VAL A 118 5.13 2.68 -8.18
N THR A 119 4.64 3.86 -7.81
CA THR A 119 4.96 4.50 -6.53
C THR A 119 3.88 4.36 -5.48
N SER A 120 2.67 3.93 -5.86
CA SER A 120 1.60 3.60 -4.92
C SER A 120 0.84 2.34 -5.32
N LEU A 121 0.40 1.57 -4.33
CA LEU A 121 -0.33 0.31 -4.49
C LEU A 121 -1.47 0.24 -3.47
N SER A 122 -2.61 -0.31 -3.88
CA SER A 122 -3.72 -0.57 -2.96
C SER A 122 -4.58 -1.73 -3.42
N TRP A 123 -4.90 -2.63 -2.49
CA TRP A 123 -5.75 -3.79 -2.75
C TRP A 123 -7.23 -3.52 -2.47
N ASN A 124 -8.08 -4.13 -3.28
CA ASN A 124 -9.51 -4.33 -3.06
C ASN A 124 -9.85 -5.77 -3.42
N SER A 125 -9.80 -6.66 -2.43
CA SER A 125 -9.89 -8.12 -2.63
C SER A 125 -8.87 -8.59 -3.68
N TYR A 126 -9.32 -9.10 -4.84
CA TYR A 126 -8.47 -9.56 -5.93
C TYR A 126 -8.07 -8.46 -6.94
N ILE A 127 -8.56 -7.24 -6.77
CA ILE A 127 -8.13 -6.09 -7.57
C ILE A 127 -6.95 -5.43 -6.87
N LEU A 128 -5.82 -5.35 -7.56
CA LEU A 128 -4.71 -4.49 -7.18
C LEU A 128 -4.78 -3.22 -8.02
N SER A 129 -4.88 -2.05 -7.39
CA SER A 129 -4.73 -0.77 -8.05
C SER A 129 -3.30 -0.27 -7.88
N SER A 130 -2.72 0.27 -8.95
CA SER A 130 -1.34 0.75 -8.97
C SER A 130 -1.26 2.15 -9.56
N GLY A 131 -0.65 3.08 -8.82
CA GLY A 131 -0.37 4.44 -9.25
C GLY A 131 1.08 4.58 -9.69
N SER A 132 1.30 5.39 -10.72
CA SER A 132 2.62 5.58 -11.34
C SER A 132 3.06 7.02 -11.35
N ALA A 133 4.38 7.24 -11.40
CA ALA A 133 4.98 8.55 -11.67
C ALA A 133 4.50 9.18 -12.99
N SER A 134 3.96 8.38 -13.92
CA SER A 134 3.33 8.87 -15.15
C SER A 134 1.97 9.55 -14.96
N GLY A 135 1.40 9.54 -13.75
CA GLY A 135 0.03 10.01 -13.46
C GLY A 135 -1.06 9.01 -13.79
N ARG A 136 -0.72 7.82 -14.29
CA ARG A 136 -1.69 6.76 -14.56
C ARG A 136 -1.95 5.91 -13.33
N ILE A 137 -3.20 5.48 -13.20
CA ILE A 137 -3.60 4.41 -12.30
C ILE A 137 -4.06 3.22 -13.15
N ILE A 138 -3.61 2.01 -12.84
CA ILE A 138 -4.07 0.79 -13.50
C ILE A 138 -4.73 -0.12 -12.48
N HIS A 139 -5.89 -0.67 -12.83
CA HIS A 139 -6.55 -1.73 -12.05
C HIS A 139 -6.16 -3.08 -12.61
N HIS A 140 -5.71 -3.97 -11.73
CA HIS A 140 -5.23 -5.30 -12.05
C HIS A 140 -6.15 -6.35 -11.43
N ASP A 141 -6.88 -7.14 -12.22
CA ASP A 141 -7.46 -8.41 -11.73
C ASP A 141 -6.36 -9.46 -11.73
N VAL A 142 -5.84 -9.76 -10.54
CA VAL A 142 -4.66 -10.62 -10.37
C VAL A 142 -4.92 -12.09 -10.68
N ARG A 143 -6.18 -12.46 -10.96
CA ARG A 143 -6.57 -13.83 -11.34
C ARG A 143 -6.58 -14.03 -12.85
N GLN A 144 -6.67 -12.94 -13.62
CA GLN A 144 -6.79 -13.00 -15.08
C GLN A 144 -5.41 -12.98 -15.74
N ARG A 145 -5.25 -13.71 -16.87
CA ARG A 145 -4.01 -13.65 -17.67
C ARG A 145 -3.78 -12.22 -18.16
N ASP A 146 -4.78 -11.64 -18.82
CA ASP A 146 -4.82 -10.21 -19.09
C ASP A 146 -5.32 -9.51 -17.83
N HIS A 147 -4.37 -9.07 -17.02
CA HIS A 147 -4.68 -8.54 -15.71
C HIS A 147 -5.24 -7.10 -15.77
N ARG A 148 -5.01 -6.34 -16.84
CA ARG A 148 -5.33 -4.89 -16.89
C ARG A 148 -6.81 -4.69 -17.21
N VAL A 149 -7.62 -4.47 -16.17
CA VAL A 149 -9.08 -4.36 -16.34
C VAL A 149 -9.58 -2.92 -16.47
N ALA A 150 -8.78 -1.93 -16.05
CA ALA A 150 -9.08 -0.51 -16.23
C ALA A 150 -7.82 0.37 -16.13
N VAL A 151 -7.89 1.56 -16.73
CA VAL A 151 -6.86 2.60 -16.64
C VAL A 151 -7.53 3.94 -16.34
N LEU A 152 -7.03 4.65 -15.33
CA LEU A 152 -7.46 6.00 -14.96
C LEU A 152 -6.33 6.97 -15.30
N SER A 153 -6.65 8.13 -15.86
CA SER A 153 -5.66 9.08 -16.39
C SER A 153 -6.03 10.54 -16.12
N SER A 154 -6.52 10.82 -14.90
CA SER A 154 -6.88 12.18 -14.49
C SER A 154 -5.76 12.95 -13.78
N HIS A 155 -4.75 12.26 -13.24
CA HIS A 155 -3.58 12.94 -12.70
C HIS A 155 -2.62 13.32 -13.82
N THR A 156 -2.04 14.51 -13.69
CA THR A 156 -1.05 15.07 -14.63
C THR A 156 0.39 14.91 -14.16
N GLN A 157 0.58 14.49 -12.91
CA GLN A 157 1.87 14.16 -12.29
C GLN A 157 1.74 12.87 -11.49
N GLU A 158 2.84 12.47 -10.86
CA GLU A 158 2.96 11.26 -10.07
C GLU A 158 1.82 11.00 -9.08
N VAL A 159 1.29 9.77 -9.09
CA VAL A 159 0.29 9.30 -8.12
C VAL A 159 0.99 8.70 -6.90
N CYS A 160 1.28 9.54 -5.91
CA CYS A 160 1.98 9.15 -4.69
C CYS A 160 1.05 8.62 -3.57
N GLY A 161 -0.25 8.93 -3.64
CA GLY A 161 -1.25 8.44 -2.69
C GLY A 161 -2.30 7.57 -3.38
N LEU A 162 -2.55 6.37 -2.85
CA LEU A 162 -3.58 5.48 -3.37
C LEU A 162 -4.17 4.62 -2.25
N LYS A 163 -5.48 4.67 -2.05
CA LYS A 163 -6.14 3.87 -1.01
C LYS A 163 -7.58 3.50 -1.35
N TRP A 164 -7.87 2.21 -1.35
CA TRP A 164 -9.24 1.71 -1.35
C TRP A 164 -9.91 1.92 0.00
N SER A 165 -11.19 2.27 -0.03
CA SER A 165 -12.03 2.29 1.17
C SER A 165 -12.17 0.86 1.72
N PRO A 166 -12.30 0.67 3.05
CA PRO A 166 -12.43 -0.66 3.64
C PRO A 166 -13.64 -1.45 3.15
N ASP A 167 -14.70 -0.75 2.72
CA ASP A 167 -15.89 -1.35 2.12
C ASP A 167 -15.76 -1.59 0.61
N GLY A 168 -14.61 -1.27 0.01
CA GLY A 168 -14.29 -1.48 -1.40
C GLY A 168 -15.10 -0.61 -2.37
N ARG A 169 -15.91 0.36 -1.89
CA ARG A 169 -16.81 1.16 -2.73
C ARG A 169 -16.13 2.35 -3.41
N TYR A 170 -15.03 2.83 -2.84
CA TYR A 170 -14.33 4.01 -3.33
C TYR A 170 -12.82 3.77 -3.37
N LEU A 171 -12.19 4.28 -4.41
CA LEU A 171 -10.75 4.50 -4.43
C LEU A 171 -10.50 5.99 -4.19
N ALA A 172 -9.54 6.31 -3.34
CA ALA A 172 -8.98 7.66 -3.26
C ALA A 172 -7.58 7.65 -3.90
N SER A 173 -7.30 8.64 -4.73
CA SER A 173 -5.95 8.88 -5.26
C SER A 173 -5.51 10.32 -5.03
N GLY A 174 -4.26 10.50 -4.65
CA GLY A 174 -3.60 11.80 -4.47
C GLY A 174 -2.35 11.85 -5.34
N GLY A 175 -2.13 12.99 -5.99
CA GLY A 175 -1.00 13.16 -6.90
C GLY A 175 -0.17 14.40 -6.61
N ASN A 176 1.05 14.42 -7.14
CA ASN A 176 1.96 15.57 -7.08
C ASN A 176 1.47 16.77 -7.92
N ASP A 177 0.34 16.62 -8.61
CA ASP A 177 -0.40 17.70 -9.25
C ASP A 177 -1.30 18.47 -8.27
N ASN A 178 -1.18 18.20 -6.97
CA ASN A 178 -1.98 18.76 -5.89
C ASN A 178 -3.48 18.46 -6.03
N MET A 179 -3.81 17.36 -6.71
CA MET A 179 -5.19 16.90 -6.86
C MET A 179 -5.45 15.67 -6.00
N LEU A 180 -6.65 15.60 -5.47
CA LEU A 180 -7.21 14.39 -4.88
C LEU A 180 -8.48 14.00 -5.65
N TYR A 181 -8.55 12.75 -6.10
CA TYR A 181 -9.72 12.19 -6.77
C TYR A 181 -10.35 11.08 -5.94
N ILE A 182 -11.68 11.06 -5.91
CA ILE A 182 -12.47 9.95 -5.37
C ILE A 182 -13.15 9.25 -6.55
N TRP A 183 -12.93 7.94 -6.66
CA TRP A 183 -13.42 7.13 -7.76
C TRP A 183 -14.47 6.15 -7.25
N PRO A 184 -15.67 6.12 -7.84
CA PRO A 184 -16.70 5.17 -7.43
C PRO A 184 -16.48 3.82 -8.10
N VAL A 185 -16.80 2.75 -7.39
CA VAL A 185 -17.00 1.42 -8.01
C VAL A 185 -18.41 1.33 -8.59
N VAL A 186 -18.53 0.79 -9.80
CA VAL A 186 -19.83 0.52 -10.42
C VAL A 186 -20.38 -0.79 -9.88
N ALA A 187 -21.69 -0.83 -9.59
CA ALA A 187 -22.36 -2.03 -9.13
C ALA A 187 -22.10 -3.21 -10.08
N GLY A 188 -21.68 -4.35 -9.51
CA GLY A 188 -21.29 -5.54 -10.25
C GLY A 188 -19.83 -5.58 -10.73
N GLN A 189 -19.05 -4.53 -10.47
CA GLN A 189 -17.60 -4.51 -10.68
C GLN A 189 -16.87 -4.40 -9.33
N ALA A 190 -15.59 -4.79 -9.33
CA ALA A 190 -14.71 -4.66 -8.16
C ALA A 190 -13.71 -3.49 -8.29
N PHE A 191 -13.82 -2.69 -9.36
CA PHE A 191 -12.89 -1.62 -9.69
C PHE A 191 -13.62 -0.36 -10.17
N SER A 192 -12.95 0.79 -10.07
CA SER A 192 -13.54 2.08 -10.43
C SER A 192 -13.44 2.38 -11.93
N GLN A 193 -14.36 3.20 -12.42
CA GLN A 193 -14.39 3.67 -13.82
C GLN A 193 -13.47 4.88 -14.04
N PRO A 194 -13.09 5.19 -15.30
CA PRO A 194 -12.15 6.28 -15.64
C PRO A 194 -12.60 7.69 -15.26
N GLN A 195 -13.83 7.87 -14.77
CA GLN A 195 -14.35 9.17 -14.36
C GLN A 195 -14.39 9.27 -12.83
N PRO A 196 -13.73 10.27 -12.22
CA PRO A 196 -13.81 10.49 -10.79
C PRO A 196 -15.20 11.03 -10.41
N LEU A 197 -15.68 10.61 -9.23
CA LEU A 197 -16.89 11.15 -8.60
C LEU A 197 -16.63 12.54 -8.00
N HIS A 198 -15.46 12.72 -7.39
CA HIS A 198 -15.03 13.99 -6.83
C HIS A 198 -13.59 14.32 -7.23
N SER A 199 -13.32 15.60 -7.39
CA SER A 199 -11.99 16.18 -7.59
C SER A 199 -11.83 17.31 -6.58
N LEU A 200 -10.77 17.25 -5.78
CA LEU A 200 -10.46 18.19 -4.72
C LEU A 200 -9.05 18.76 -4.99
N ARG A 201 -8.87 20.04 -4.67
CA ARG A 201 -7.63 20.81 -4.83
C ARG A 201 -7.34 21.58 -3.56
#